data_AF-A0A7V8DD42-F1
#
_entry.id   AF-A0A7V8DD42-F1
#
_cell.length_a   1.000
_cell.length_b   1.000
_cell.length_c   1.000
_cell.angle_alpha   90.00
_cell.angle_beta   90.00
_cell.angle_gamma   90.00
#
_symmetry.space_group_name_H-M   'P 1'
#
loop_
_entity.id
_entity.type
_entity.pdbx_description
1 polymer ?
#
loop_
_entity_poly.entity_id
_entity_poly.type
_entity_poly.pdbx_seq_one_letter_code
_entity_poly.pdbx_strand_id
1 'polypeptide(L)'
;MGKGADSLTCSLCAGLCLLLSYVFAAEWEARLVIYPENGHLASAQSSGGGGGAASQKIYAEGGAYHARYGFTNFSNNRVSVSYSMRQADFNRYMAAYGYRQSDLDGLQNWRESNRQLEWARAVKKGGEAEGKKALEAVEWEYRLKREQFFKSRGFTLGKDNVVMADMPGIVKRNVPALRPLALALQETADARGFGQDELIGSVLSLAQTALSYKVPPMKDGDLHTGGILPPAKAMLSGWGDCDTKTGVAGAILGSWSGMRLVGVSVPGHYLMAIRRLPGKGDVFVRHEGLEYVLIEPAGPAWLEPGRVGRTTMALLESREGYRIEPFF
;
A
#
# COMPACT_ATOMS: atom_id res chain seq x y z
N MET A 1 12.19 -15.69 -69.15
CA MET A 1 13.31 -15.31 -68.25
C MET A 1 12.80 -14.22 -67.34
N GLY A 2 12.45 -14.55 -66.10
CA GLY A 2 11.91 -13.60 -65.14
C GLY A 2 11.97 -14.21 -63.74
N LYS A 3 12.60 -13.46 -62.82
CA LYS A 3 12.38 -13.45 -61.35
C LYS A 3 13.53 -12.67 -60.71
N GLY A 4 13.23 -11.51 -60.14
CA GLY A 4 14.20 -10.68 -59.45
C GLY A 4 13.66 -9.35 -58.97
N ALA A 5 12.48 -9.32 -58.33
CA ALA A 5 11.94 -8.07 -57.75
C ALA A 5 11.17 -8.22 -56.43
N ASP A 6 10.82 -9.43 -55.97
CA ASP A 6 9.86 -9.59 -54.87
C ASP A 6 10.45 -9.68 -53.45
N SER A 7 11.78 -9.71 -53.27
CA SER A 7 12.38 -9.89 -51.93
C SER A 7 12.65 -8.59 -51.16
N LEU A 8 12.62 -7.43 -51.82
CA LEU A 8 12.95 -6.13 -51.19
C LEU A 8 11.75 -5.45 -50.52
N THR A 9 10.53 -5.69 -51.01
CA THR A 9 9.31 -5.08 -50.46
C THR A 9 8.85 -5.74 -49.15
N CYS A 10 9.20 -7.00 -48.91
CA CYS A 10 8.76 -7.74 -47.72
C CYS A 10 9.56 -7.36 -46.45
N SER A 11 10.86 -7.06 -46.56
CA SER A 11 11.69 -6.62 -45.41
C SER A 11 11.36 -5.21 -44.93
N LEU A 12 10.90 -4.32 -45.82
CA LEU A 12 10.51 -2.95 -45.46
C LEU A 12 9.20 -2.92 -44.65
N CYS A 13 8.24 -3.79 -44.95
CA CYS A 13 6.99 -3.90 -44.19
C CYS A 13 7.19 -4.47 -42.77
N ALA A 14 8.10 -5.44 -42.60
CA ALA A 14 8.39 -6.00 -41.27
C ALA A 14 9.10 -4.99 -40.35
N GLY A 15 10.00 -4.16 -40.90
CA GLY A 15 10.66 -3.08 -40.17
C GLY A 15 9.70 -1.97 -39.72
N LEU A 16 8.72 -1.61 -40.57
CA LEU A 16 7.72 -0.59 -40.25
C LEU A 16 6.74 -1.03 -39.15
N CYS A 17 6.33 -2.30 -39.15
CA CYS A 17 5.46 -2.86 -38.11
C CYS A 17 6.15 -2.95 -36.74
N LEU A 18 7.45 -3.24 -36.70
CA LEU A 18 8.24 -3.22 -35.47
C LEU A 18 8.41 -1.80 -34.91
N LEU A 19 8.70 -0.82 -35.78
CA LEU A 19 8.79 0.60 -35.41
C LEU A 19 7.46 1.16 -34.90
N LEU A 20 6.33 0.84 -35.54
CA LEU A 20 5.00 1.25 -35.06
C LEU A 20 4.64 0.61 -33.72
N SER A 21 4.98 -0.67 -33.50
CA SER A 21 4.75 -1.31 -32.19
C SER A 21 5.61 -0.73 -31.08
N TYR A 22 6.82 -0.25 -31.42
CA TYR A 22 7.73 0.43 -30.48
C TYR A 22 7.22 1.83 -30.12
N VAL A 23 6.70 2.59 -31.09
CA VAL A 23 6.11 3.92 -30.85
C VAL A 23 4.82 3.81 -30.03
N PHE A 24 3.94 2.84 -30.32
CA PHE A 24 2.73 2.62 -29.51
C PHE A 24 3.05 2.09 -28.09
N ALA A 25 4.07 1.23 -27.93
CA ALA A 25 4.51 0.80 -26.60
C ALA A 25 5.18 1.93 -25.81
N ALA A 26 5.98 2.79 -26.47
CA ALA A 26 6.61 3.95 -25.86
C ALA A 26 5.59 5.04 -25.47
N GLU A 27 4.55 5.29 -26.28
CA GLU A 27 3.43 6.17 -25.93
C GLU A 27 2.54 5.60 -24.81
N TRP A 28 2.46 4.27 -24.69
CA TRP A 28 1.75 3.58 -23.60
C TRP A 28 2.55 3.61 -22.28
N GLU A 29 3.88 3.52 -22.34
CA GLU A 29 4.79 3.67 -21.20
C GLU A 29 4.97 5.12 -20.74
N ALA A 30 4.86 6.10 -21.65
CA ALA A 30 4.81 7.53 -21.30
C ALA A 30 3.59 7.91 -20.43
N ARG A 31 2.62 7.01 -20.28
CA ARG A 31 1.45 7.16 -19.39
C ARG A 31 1.60 6.48 -18.03
N LEU A 32 2.80 6.03 -17.65
CA LEU A 32 3.13 5.77 -16.25
C LEU A 32 3.17 7.10 -15.47
N VAL A 33 2.00 7.70 -15.30
CA VAL A 33 1.80 8.86 -14.45
C VAL A 33 1.75 8.33 -13.01
N ILE A 34 2.91 8.31 -12.36
CA ILE A 34 2.95 8.39 -10.91
C ILE A 34 2.55 9.83 -10.60
N TYR A 35 1.28 10.07 -10.31
CA TYR A 35 0.86 11.39 -9.85
C TYR A 35 1.62 11.68 -8.55
N PRO A 36 2.43 12.76 -8.45
CA PRO A 36 2.31 13.56 -7.27
C PRO A 36 0.90 14.16 -7.35
N GLU A 37 -0.03 13.73 -6.50
CA GLU A 37 -1.14 14.64 -6.23
C GLU A 37 -0.48 15.93 -5.73
N ASN A 38 -0.71 16.97 -6.51
CA ASN A 38 -0.09 18.28 -6.45
C ASN A 38 0.10 18.75 -5.01
N GLY A 39 1.17 19.51 -4.77
CA GLY A 39 1.53 20.10 -3.47
C GLY A 39 0.51 21.07 -2.90
N HIS A 40 -0.64 20.55 -2.50
CA HIS A 40 -1.79 21.14 -1.84
C HIS A 40 -2.51 19.94 -1.17
N LEU A 41 -2.56 19.75 0.15
CA LEU A 41 -2.40 20.67 1.24
C LEU A 41 -1.93 19.91 2.50
N ALA A 42 -1.14 20.60 3.31
CA ALA A 42 -1.06 20.39 4.75
C ALA A 42 -2.40 20.72 5.48
N SER A 43 -3.57 20.44 4.89
CA SER A 43 -4.87 20.86 5.44
C SER A 43 -5.91 19.74 5.39
N ALA A 44 -5.78 18.80 6.32
CA ALA A 44 -6.92 18.24 7.04
C ALA A 44 -6.41 17.55 8.31
N GLN A 45 -5.59 18.26 9.08
CA GLN A 45 -5.36 17.85 10.47
C GLN A 45 -6.72 17.94 11.17
N SER A 46 -7.32 16.80 11.49
CA SER A 46 -8.50 16.77 12.33
C SER A 46 -8.13 17.43 13.66
N SER A 47 -8.69 18.61 13.91
CA SER A 47 -8.41 19.45 15.07
C SER A 47 -8.99 18.86 16.35
N GLY A 48 -8.45 17.72 16.79
CA GLY A 48 -8.75 17.08 18.07
C GLY A 48 -7.64 17.36 19.07
N GLY A 49 -7.64 18.56 19.65
CA GLY A 49 -6.79 18.87 20.81
C GLY A 49 -7.35 18.18 22.04
N GLY A 50 -6.67 17.13 22.53
CA GLY A 50 -7.15 16.38 23.71
C GLY A 50 -6.22 15.26 24.20
N GLY A 51 -5.23 14.82 23.44
CA GLY A 51 -4.32 13.75 23.87
C GLY A 51 -3.24 14.23 24.83
N GLY A 52 -3.10 13.54 25.97
CA GLY A 52 -1.96 13.73 26.87
C GLY A 52 -0.62 13.53 26.14
N ALA A 53 0.46 14.14 26.65
CA ALA A 53 1.76 14.19 25.96
C ALA A 53 2.28 12.79 25.56
N ALA A 54 2.28 12.49 24.26
CA ALA A 54 2.91 11.27 23.74
C ALA A 54 4.45 11.40 23.81
N SER A 55 5.13 10.29 24.00
CA SER A 55 6.58 10.20 24.04
C SER A 55 7.07 9.09 23.14
N GLN A 56 8.18 9.33 22.45
CA GLN A 56 8.80 8.38 21.54
C GLN A 56 10.31 8.36 21.78
N LYS A 57 10.89 7.15 21.83
CA LYS A 57 12.34 6.95 21.84
C LYS A 57 12.71 5.87 20.85
N ILE A 58 13.52 6.21 19.86
CA ILE A 58 13.98 5.30 18.80
C ILE A 58 15.50 5.28 18.81
N TYR A 59 16.08 4.08 18.76
CA TYR A 59 17.53 3.90 18.85
C TYR A 59 17.96 2.56 18.25
N ALA A 60 19.25 2.43 17.93
CA ALA A 60 19.85 1.17 17.53
C ALA A 60 20.84 0.71 18.60
N GLU A 61 20.75 -0.55 19.01
CA GLU A 61 21.60 -1.12 20.05
C GLU A 61 21.68 -2.65 19.86
N GLY A 62 22.87 -3.22 20.02
CA GLY A 62 23.07 -4.69 19.97
C GLY A 62 22.68 -5.33 18.63
N GLY A 63 22.83 -4.61 17.51
CA GLY A 63 22.44 -5.10 16.18
C GLY A 63 20.93 -5.17 15.95
N ALA A 64 20.13 -4.42 16.72
CA ALA A 64 18.69 -4.30 16.57
C ALA A 64 18.25 -2.83 16.59
N TYR A 65 17.16 -2.54 15.88
CA TYR A 65 16.43 -1.29 16.01
C TYR A 65 15.37 -1.45 17.09
N HIS A 66 15.21 -0.42 17.91
CA HIS A 66 14.28 -0.37 19.03
C HIS A 66 13.46 0.90 18.95
N ALA A 67 12.20 0.79 19.33
CA ALA A 67 11.30 1.90 19.50
C ALA A 67 10.47 1.71 20.77
N ARG A 68 10.35 2.77 21.57
CA ARG A 68 9.51 2.82 22.76
C ARG A 68 8.52 3.96 22.62
N TYR A 69 7.26 3.67 22.89
CA TYR A 69 6.15 4.59 22.76
C TYR A 69 5.42 4.70 24.09
N GLY A 70 5.17 5.92 24.54
CA GLY A 70 4.30 6.21 25.67
C GLY A 70 3.19 7.14 25.21
N PHE A 71 1.95 6.81 25.52
CA PHE A 71 0.78 7.58 25.09
C PHE A 71 -0.37 7.37 26.07
N THR A 72 -1.42 8.15 25.93
CA THR A 72 -2.65 8.00 26.72
C THR A 72 -3.72 7.40 25.81
N ASN A 73 -4.48 6.40 26.25
CA ASN A 73 -5.63 5.91 25.48
C ASN A 73 -6.89 6.76 25.76
N PHE A 74 -7.99 6.47 25.06
CA PHE A 74 -9.23 7.26 25.19
C PHE A 74 -9.92 7.14 26.55
N SER A 75 -9.63 6.08 27.32
CA SER A 75 -10.03 5.94 28.72
C SER A 75 -9.09 6.66 29.70
N ASN A 76 -8.25 7.58 29.23
CA ASN A 76 -7.25 8.31 30.02
C ASN A 76 -6.16 7.45 30.70
N ASN A 77 -5.96 6.21 30.27
CA ASN A 77 -4.91 5.37 30.79
C ASN A 77 -3.57 5.64 30.10
N ARG A 78 -2.50 5.80 30.88
CA ARG A 78 -1.14 5.84 30.34
C ARG A 78 -0.69 4.45 29.91
N VAL A 79 -0.39 4.28 28.63
CA VAL A 79 0.09 3.03 28.01
C VAL A 79 1.53 3.23 27.54
N SER A 80 2.35 2.20 27.68
CA SER A 80 3.72 2.17 27.19
C SER A 80 3.98 0.85 26.48
N VAL A 81 4.53 0.91 25.28
CA VAL A 81 4.85 -0.28 24.48
C VAL A 81 6.23 -0.16 23.85
N SER A 82 6.86 -1.30 23.63
CA SER A 82 8.16 -1.38 22.95
C SER A 82 8.04 -2.27 21.72
N TYR A 83 8.76 -1.91 20.68
CA TYR A 83 8.90 -2.69 19.46
C TYR A 83 10.36 -2.76 19.07
N SER A 84 10.82 -3.93 18.65
CA SER A 84 12.19 -4.10 18.18
C SER A 84 12.27 -5.09 17.03
N MET A 85 13.30 -4.92 16.21
CA MET A 85 13.60 -5.82 15.11
C MET A 85 15.12 -5.89 14.93
N ARG A 86 15.65 -7.10 14.76
CA ARG A 86 17.07 -7.27 14.42
C ARG A 86 17.37 -6.58 13.10
N GLN A 87 18.54 -5.98 12.98
CA GLN A 87 18.92 -5.23 11.78
C GLN A 87 18.92 -6.11 10.52
N ALA A 88 19.34 -7.37 10.64
CA ALA A 88 19.26 -8.33 9.53
C ALA A 88 17.82 -8.62 9.09
N ASP A 89 16.90 -8.75 10.03
CA ASP A 89 15.48 -9.00 9.75
C ASP A 89 14.84 -7.74 9.13
N PHE A 90 15.19 -6.55 9.64
CA PHE A 90 14.78 -5.26 9.10
C PHE A 90 15.26 -5.04 7.68
N ASN A 91 16.52 -5.37 7.38
CA ASN A 91 17.07 -5.23 6.04
C ASN A 91 16.35 -6.15 5.04
N ARG A 92 16.08 -7.42 5.42
CA ARG A 92 15.28 -8.33 4.58
C ARG A 92 13.86 -7.84 4.39
N TYR A 93 13.24 -7.32 5.45
CA TYR A 93 11.91 -6.72 5.40
C TYR A 93 11.86 -5.54 4.42
N MET A 94 12.81 -4.61 4.52
CA MET A 94 12.89 -3.45 3.63
C MET A 94 13.19 -3.84 2.17
N ALA A 95 14.01 -4.88 1.95
CA ALA A 95 14.32 -5.36 0.61
C ALA A 95 13.11 -5.98 -0.13
N ALA A 96 12.07 -6.39 0.62
CA ALA A 96 10.83 -6.92 0.05
C ALA A 96 9.83 -5.82 -0.37
N TYR A 97 10.05 -4.57 0.03
CA TYR A 97 9.15 -3.44 -0.23
C TYR A 97 9.76 -2.46 -1.22
N GLY A 98 8.94 -1.89 -2.11
CA GLY A 98 9.40 -0.96 -3.14
C GLY A 98 9.94 -1.66 -4.38
N TYR A 99 10.16 -0.90 -5.45
CA TYR A 99 10.78 -1.40 -6.68
C TYR A 99 11.80 -0.39 -7.23
N ARG A 100 12.75 -0.87 -8.03
CA ARG A 100 13.72 -0.02 -8.74
C ARG A 100 13.42 -0.03 -10.23
N GLN A 101 13.92 0.97 -10.95
CA GLN A 101 13.83 0.97 -12.42
C GLN A 101 14.47 -0.29 -13.02
N SER A 102 15.62 -0.73 -12.47
CA SER A 102 16.30 -1.96 -12.90
C SER A 102 15.45 -3.22 -12.76
N ASP A 103 14.52 -3.27 -11.80
CA ASP A 103 13.58 -4.39 -11.68
C ASP A 103 12.62 -4.43 -12.88
N LEU A 104 12.18 -3.25 -13.34
CA LEU A 104 11.29 -3.10 -14.50
C LEU A 104 12.02 -3.38 -15.81
N ASP A 105 13.27 -2.92 -15.93
CA ASP A 105 14.12 -3.18 -17.10
C ASP A 105 14.30 -4.71 -17.28
N GLY A 106 14.43 -5.46 -16.19
CA GLY A 106 14.48 -6.93 -16.23
C GLY A 106 13.21 -7.56 -16.82
N LEU A 107 12.03 -7.06 -16.43
CA LEU A 107 10.74 -7.52 -16.99
C LEU A 107 10.61 -7.13 -18.47
N GLN A 108 11.06 -5.94 -18.85
CA GLN A 108 11.03 -5.46 -20.23
C GLN A 108 11.97 -6.29 -21.12
N ASN A 109 13.19 -6.55 -20.68
CA ASN A 109 14.13 -7.40 -21.39
C ASN A 109 13.58 -8.81 -21.59
N TRP A 110 12.89 -9.36 -20.59
CA TRP A 110 12.19 -10.63 -20.71
C TRP A 110 11.11 -10.57 -21.80
N ARG A 111 10.28 -9.52 -21.81
CA ARG A 111 9.21 -9.33 -22.81
C ARG A 111 9.80 -9.29 -24.23
N GLU A 112 10.77 -8.44 -24.47
CA GLU A 112 11.35 -8.27 -25.82
C GLU A 112 12.03 -9.55 -26.31
N SER A 113 12.75 -10.25 -25.44
CA SER A 113 13.39 -11.53 -25.80
C SER A 113 12.36 -12.59 -26.18
N ASN A 114 11.26 -12.70 -25.42
CA ASN A 114 10.22 -13.69 -25.70
C ASN A 114 9.36 -13.32 -26.92
N ARG A 115 9.12 -12.02 -27.16
CA ARG A 115 8.45 -11.55 -28.39
C ARG A 115 9.20 -12.03 -29.63
N GLN A 116 10.53 -11.81 -29.67
CA GLN A 116 11.36 -12.21 -30.81
C GLN A 116 11.39 -13.73 -30.99
N LEU A 117 11.60 -14.47 -29.89
CA LEU A 117 11.68 -15.94 -29.91
C LEU A 117 10.37 -16.58 -30.37
N GLU A 118 9.25 -16.22 -29.74
CA GLU A 118 7.96 -16.84 -30.02
C GLU A 118 7.39 -16.40 -31.38
N TRP A 119 7.65 -15.16 -31.82
CA TRP A 119 7.33 -14.73 -33.18
C TRP A 119 8.06 -15.59 -34.22
N ALA A 120 9.38 -15.71 -34.11
CA ALA A 120 10.19 -16.48 -35.07
C ALA A 120 9.74 -17.95 -35.13
N ARG A 121 9.44 -18.54 -33.97
CA ARG A 121 8.95 -19.92 -33.84
C ARG A 121 7.57 -20.08 -34.48
N ALA A 122 6.63 -19.20 -34.19
CA ALA A 122 5.25 -19.30 -34.65
C ALA A 122 5.11 -19.01 -36.15
N VAL A 123 5.82 -18.01 -36.67
CA VAL A 123 5.85 -17.70 -38.11
C VAL A 123 6.40 -18.86 -38.91
N LYS A 124 7.47 -19.51 -38.43
CA LYS A 124 8.02 -20.72 -39.07
C LYS A 124 7.01 -21.87 -39.12
N LYS A 125 6.12 -21.97 -38.14
CA LYS A 125 5.13 -23.06 -38.02
C LYS A 125 3.84 -22.81 -38.82
N GLY A 126 3.34 -21.57 -38.83
CA GLY A 126 2.01 -21.27 -39.36
C GLY A 126 1.84 -19.87 -39.94
N GLY A 127 2.95 -19.20 -40.29
CA GLY A 127 2.94 -17.88 -40.91
C GLY A 127 2.56 -16.75 -39.97
N GLU A 128 2.29 -15.58 -40.54
CA GLU A 128 2.13 -14.32 -39.80
C GLU A 128 0.96 -14.34 -38.80
N ALA A 129 -0.14 -15.04 -39.13
CA ALA A 129 -1.30 -15.13 -38.25
C ALA A 129 -0.99 -15.84 -36.93
N GLU A 130 -0.21 -16.93 -36.97
CA GLU A 130 0.27 -17.61 -35.76
C GLU A 130 1.31 -16.77 -35.02
N GLY A 131 2.15 -16.02 -35.75
CA GLY A 131 3.06 -15.03 -35.15
C GLY A 131 2.32 -14.00 -34.29
N LYS A 132 1.23 -13.41 -34.81
CA LYS A 132 0.43 -12.40 -34.08
C LYS A 132 -0.18 -12.97 -32.80
N LYS A 133 -0.75 -14.17 -32.87
CA LYS A 133 -1.28 -14.89 -31.69
C LYS A 133 -0.19 -15.14 -30.64
N ALA A 134 1.00 -15.52 -31.07
CA ALA A 134 2.13 -15.74 -30.17
C ALA A 134 2.55 -14.45 -29.45
N LEU A 135 2.56 -13.31 -30.16
CA LEU A 135 2.83 -12.01 -29.52
C LEU A 135 1.76 -11.64 -28.50
N GLU A 136 0.47 -11.83 -28.81
CA GLU A 136 -0.62 -11.60 -27.85
C GLU A 136 -0.45 -12.44 -26.57
N ALA A 137 -0.01 -13.69 -26.70
CA ALA A 137 0.27 -14.55 -25.55
C ALA A 137 1.45 -14.03 -24.71
N VAL A 138 2.52 -13.55 -25.34
CA VAL A 138 3.66 -12.95 -24.63
C VAL A 138 3.25 -11.67 -23.90
N GLU A 139 2.43 -10.82 -24.52
CA GLU A 139 1.90 -9.60 -23.88
C GLU A 139 1.00 -9.92 -22.68
N TRP A 140 0.16 -10.94 -22.80
CA TRP A 140 -0.65 -11.44 -21.69
C TRP A 140 0.22 -11.90 -20.52
N GLU A 141 1.25 -12.73 -20.79
CA GLU A 141 2.15 -13.21 -19.74
C GLU A 141 2.97 -12.07 -19.13
N TYR A 142 3.44 -11.11 -19.94
CA TYR A 142 4.14 -9.92 -19.45
C TYR A 142 3.29 -9.14 -18.45
N ARG A 143 2.01 -8.92 -18.77
CA ARG A 143 1.07 -8.25 -17.87
C ARG A 143 0.90 -9.00 -16.55
N LEU A 144 0.72 -10.32 -16.60
CA LEU A 144 0.63 -11.14 -15.38
C LEU A 144 1.90 -11.06 -14.53
N LYS A 145 3.09 -11.13 -15.16
CA LYS A 145 4.37 -10.99 -14.45
C LYS A 145 4.51 -9.61 -13.81
N ARG A 146 4.12 -8.54 -14.50
CA ARG A 146 4.12 -7.18 -13.93
C ARG A 146 3.18 -7.05 -12.75
N GLU A 147 1.95 -7.52 -12.89
CA GLU A 147 0.96 -7.50 -11.80
C GLU A 147 1.48 -8.27 -10.58
N GLN A 148 2.04 -9.46 -10.78
CA GLN A 148 2.64 -10.27 -9.71
C GLN A 148 3.85 -9.59 -9.08
N PHE A 149 4.71 -8.98 -9.90
CA PHE A 149 5.88 -8.23 -9.43
C PHE A 149 5.44 -7.08 -8.53
N PHE A 150 4.57 -6.18 -9.00
CA PHE A 150 4.08 -5.06 -8.20
C PHE A 150 3.40 -5.53 -6.91
N LYS A 151 2.53 -6.54 -7.00
CA LYS A 151 1.90 -7.15 -5.82
C LYS A 151 2.93 -7.61 -4.83
N SER A 152 3.98 -8.32 -5.26
CA SER A 152 5.05 -8.79 -4.39
C SER A 152 5.81 -7.67 -3.69
N ARG A 153 5.86 -6.48 -4.29
CA ARG A 153 6.59 -5.29 -3.81
C ARG A 153 5.75 -4.32 -2.96
N GLY A 154 4.47 -4.59 -2.74
CA GLY A 154 3.61 -3.68 -1.97
C GLY A 154 2.65 -2.84 -2.82
N PHE A 155 2.53 -3.10 -4.11
CA PHE A 155 1.77 -2.27 -5.03
C PHE A 155 0.71 -3.06 -5.78
N THR A 156 -0.30 -2.35 -6.26
CA THR A 156 -1.25 -2.86 -7.24
C THR A 156 -1.14 -2.06 -8.53
N LEU A 157 -1.47 -2.70 -9.65
CA LEU A 157 -1.57 -2.04 -10.93
C LEU A 157 -3.04 -1.71 -11.17
N GLY A 158 -3.37 -0.42 -11.16
CA GLY A 158 -4.69 0.11 -11.43
C GLY A 158 -5.02 0.16 -12.93
N LYS A 159 -6.14 0.80 -13.24
CA LYS A 159 -6.50 1.16 -14.62
C LYS A 159 -5.41 2.05 -15.21
N ASP A 160 -5.20 1.96 -16.53
CA ASP A 160 -4.22 2.75 -17.27
C ASP A 160 -2.77 2.60 -16.77
N ASN A 161 -2.43 1.46 -16.16
CA ASN A 161 -1.11 1.15 -15.59
C ASN A 161 -0.66 2.04 -14.43
N VAL A 162 -1.58 2.68 -13.72
CA VAL A 162 -1.22 3.47 -12.54
C VAL A 162 -0.79 2.54 -11.41
N VAL A 163 0.44 2.70 -10.92
CA VAL A 163 0.98 1.94 -9.78
C VAL A 163 0.57 2.64 -8.49
N MET A 164 -0.14 1.92 -7.61
CA MET A 164 -0.65 2.44 -6.34
C MET A 164 -0.24 1.50 -5.20
N ALA A 165 -0.21 1.99 -3.96
CA ALA A 165 0.01 1.13 -2.80
C ALA A 165 -1.11 0.07 -2.71
N ASP A 166 -0.74 -1.20 -2.51
CA ASP A 166 -1.68 -2.28 -2.22
C ASP A 166 -1.93 -2.33 -0.72
N MET A 167 -2.76 -1.40 -0.22
CA MET A 167 -3.02 -1.27 1.21
C MET A 167 -3.50 -2.58 1.88
N PRO A 168 -4.46 -3.34 1.30
CA PRO A 168 -4.82 -4.66 1.83
C PRO A 168 -3.65 -5.63 1.90
N GLY A 169 -2.85 -5.74 0.83
CA GLY A 169 -1.68 -6.62 0.81
C GLY A 169 -0.58 -6.18 1.77
N ILE A 170 -0.38 -4.86 1.95
CA ILE A 170 0.56 -4.29 2.92
C ILE A 170 0.11 -4.66 4.34
N VAL A 171 -1.14 -4.42 4.71
CA VAL A 171 -1.67 -4.76 6.04
C VAL A 171 -1.52 -6.26 6.33
N LYS A 172 -2.02 -7.12 5.44
CA LYS A 172 -1.97 -8.58 5.59
C LYS A 172 -0.55 -9.10 5.81
N ARG A 173 0.41 -8.65 4.99
CA ARG A 173 1.82 -9.08 5.10
C ARG A 173 2.52 -8.58 6.35
N ASN A 174 2.04 -7.51 6.96
CA ASN A 174 2.68 -6.89 8.12
C ASN A 174 2.14 -7.40 9.45
N VAL A 175 1.04 -8.15 9.48
CA VAL A 175 0.52 -8.79 10.69
C VAL A 175 1.62 -9.58 11.44
N PRO A 176 2.39 -10.50 10.81
CA PRO A 176 3.42 -11.24 11.54
C PRO A 176 4.53 -10.33 12.11
N ALA A 177 4.89 -9.26 11.40
CA ALA A 177 5.95 -8.35 11.82
C ALA A 177 5.53 -7.48 13.01
N LEU A 178 4.25 -7.12 13.13
CA LEU A 178 3.71 -6.33 14.23
C LEU A 178 3.03 -7.15 15.34
N ARG A 179 2.90 -8.47 15.17
CA ARG A 179 2.32 -9.36 16.19
C ARG A 179 2.98 -9.20 17.58
N PRO A 180 4.31 -9.07 17.74
CA PRO A 180 4.90 -8.84 19.07
C PRO A 180 4.37 -7.58 19.75
N LEU A 181 4.10 -6.52 18.99
CA LEU A 181 3.51 -5.28 19.50
C LEU A 181 2.04 -5.47 19.90
N ALA A 182 1.27 -6.21 19.09
CA ALA A 182 -0.12 -6.56 19.42
C ALA A 182 -0.19 -7.37 20.73
N LEU A 183 0.72 -8.33 20.92
CA LEU A 183 0.79 -9.10 22.17
C LEU A 183 1.17 -8.24 23.38
N ALA A 184 2.11 -7.30 23.23
CA ALA A 184 2.46 -6.38 24.32
C ALA A 184 1.30 -5.43 24.71
N LEU A 185 0.50 -5.01 23.73
CA LEU A 185 -0.74 -4.25 23.98
C LEU A 185 -1.80 -5.11 24.68
N GLN A 186 -1.96 -6.36 24.25
CA GLN A 186 -2.88 -7.31 24.89
C GLN A 186 -2.47 -7.59 26.34
N GLU A 187 -1.18 -7.83 26.61
CA GLU A 187 -0.68 -8.05 27.97
C GLU A 187 -0.96 -6.84 28.87
N THR A 188 -0.78 -5.63 28.34
CA THR A 188 -1.15 -4.40 29.07
C THR A 188 -2.65 -4.31 29.32
N ALA A 189 -3.47 -4.71 28.34
CA ALA A 189 -4.92 -4.74 28.47
C ALA A 189 -5.36 -5.74 29.55
N ASP A 190 -4.86 -6.97 29.51
CA ASP A 190 -5.19 -8.03 30.46
C ASP A 190 -4.80 -7.62 31.89
N ALA A 191 -3.60 -7.07 32.07
CA ALA A 191 -3.12 -6.60 33.37
C ALA A 191 -3.93 -5.44 33.96
N ARG A 192 -4.62 -4.67 33.12
CA ARG A 192 -5.42 -3.50 33.53
C ARG A 192 -6.93 -3.70 33.42
N GLY A 193 -7.36 -4.89 32.99
CA GLY A 193 -8.77 -5.21 32.77
C GLY A 193 -9.39 -4.43 31.60
N PHE A 194 -8.62 -4.07 30.58
CA PHE A 194 -9.15 -3.35 29.43
C PHE A 194 -10.04 -4.24 28.58
N GLY A 195 -11.22 -3.70 28.23
CA GLY A 195 -12.12 -4.34 27.28
C GLY A 195 -11.61 -4.25 25.83
N GLN A 196 -12.31 -4.92 24.92
CA GLN A 196 -11.97 -4.91 23.48
C GLN A 196 -11.96 -3.49 22.90
N ASP A 197 -12.93 -2.64 23.25
CA ASP A 197 -13.00 -1.26 22.77
C ASP A 197 -11.84 -0.40 23.27
N GLU A 198 -11.39 -0.60 24.51
CA GLU A 198 -10.25 0.11 25.08
C GLU A 198 -8.93 -0.34 24.47
N LEU A 199 -8.80 -1.64 24.14
CA LEU A 199 -7.67 -2.18 23.41
C LEU A 199 -7.60 -1.61 21.99
N ILE A 200 -8.72 -1.61 21.25
CA ILE A 200 -8.82 -0.98 19.91
C ILE A 200 -8.48 0.51 20.02
N GLY A 201 -9.04 1.21 21.00
CA GLY A 201 -8.78 2.61 21.28
C GLY A 201 -7.30 2.88 21.62
N SER A 202 -6.61 1.94 22.28
CA SER A 202 -5.18 2.04 22.56
C SER A 202 -4.35 1.93 21.28
N VAL A 203 -4.69 1.04 20.35
CA VAL A 203 -4.04 0.96 19.03
C VAL A 203 -4.28 2.25 18.24
N LEU A 204 -5.51 2.74 18.24
CA LEU A 204 -5.87 3.96 17.52
C LEU A 204 -5.14 5.18 18.08
N SER A 205 -5.09 5.32 19.41
CA SER A 205 -4.34 6.41 20.05
C SER A 205 -2.83 6.33 19.80
N LEU A 206 -2.24 5.13 19.82
CA LEU A 206 -0.84 4.92 19.43
C LEU A 206 -0.57 5.50 18.02
N ALA A 207 -1.42 5.17 17.04
CA ALA A 207 -1.28 5.64 15.68
C ALA A 207 -1.51 7.16 15.54
N GLN A 208 -2.52 7.69 16.21
CA GLN A 208 -2.85 9.12 16.15
C GLN A 208 -1.82 10.00 16.85
N THR A 209 -1.35 9.59 18.03
CA THR A 209 -0.60 10.49 18.94
C THR A 209 0.88 10.18 19.06
N ALA A 210 1.26 8.90 19.04
CA ALA A 210 2.64 8.48 19.29
C ALA A 210 3.49 8.39 18.01
N LEU A 211 2.84 8.20 16.84
CA LEU A 211 3.49 8.34 15.53
C LEU A 211 3.34 9.78 15.04
N SER A 212 4.44 10.40 14.60
CA SER A 212 4.37 11.73 14.00
C SER A 212 3.76 11.67 12.60
N TYR A 213 2.98 12.67 12.21
CA TYR A 213 2.49 12.76 10.83
C TYR A 213 3.56 13.34 9.92
N LYS A 214 3.91 12.60 8.87
CA LYS A 214 4.82 13.06 7.83
C LYS A 214 4.58 12.26 6.55
N VAL A 215 4.51 12.96 5.42
CA VAL A 215 4.36 12.36 4.09
C VAL A 215 5.67 11.69 3.68
N PRO A 216 5.70 10.36 3.48
CA PRO A 216 6.86 9.68 2.93
C PRO A 216 7.14 10.14 1.51
N PRO A 217 8.41 10.26 1.09
CA PRO A 217 8.70 10.60 -0.29
C PRO A 217 8.27 9.46 -1.23
N MET A 218 7.93 9.77 -2.48
CA MET A 218 7.60 8.76 -3.51
C MET A 218 8.78 7.85 -3.87
N LYS A 219 10.00 8.34 -3.62
CA LYS A 219 11.26 7.64 -3.85
C LYS A 219 12.22 7.85 -2.68
N ASP A 220 12.97 6.82 -2.33
CA ASP A 220 14.12 6.88 -1.43
C ASP A 220 15.36 6.47 -2.21
N GLY A 221 16.12 7.46 -2.67
CA GLY A 221 17.14 7.27 -3.69
C GLY A 221 16.52 6.78 -5.02
N ASP A 222 16.95 5.61 -5.49
CA ASP A 222 16.44 4.93 -6.68
C ASP A 222 15.31 3.92 -6.39
N LEU A 223 14.97 3.71 -5.11
CA LEU A 223 13.86 2.86 -4.70
C LEU A 223 12.54 3.64 -4.75
N HIS A 224 11.60 3.20 -5.55
CA HIS A 224 10.23 3.69 -5.55
C HIS A 224 9.47 3.07 -4.37
N THR A 225 9.00 3.91 -3.45
CA THR A 225 8.25 3.51 -2.25
C THR A 225 6.74 3.73 -2.42
N GLY A 226 6.35 4.53 -3.42
CA GLY A 226 4.97 4.93 -3.68
C GLY A 226 4.34 5.75 -2.57
N GLY A 227 5.16 6.49 -1.82
CA GLY A 227 4.66 7.47 -0.84
C GLY A 227 4.22 6.87 0.48
N ILE A 228 4.49 5.60 0.75
CA ILE A 228 4.12 4.94 2.01
C ILE A 228 5.34 4.32 2.70
N LEU A 229 5.35 4.34 4.03
CA LEU A 229 6.28 3.51 4.82
C LEU A 229 5.61 2.18 5.17
N PRO A 230 6.29 1.05 4.94
CA PRO A 230 5.72 -0.22 5.36
C PRO A 230 5.65 -0.27 6.92
N PRO A 231 4.61 -0.86 7.53
CA PRO A 231 4.29 -0.67 8.95
C PRO A 231 5.42 -0.88 9.97
N ALA A 232 6.27 -1.89 9.82
CA ALA A 232 7.39 -2.10 10.75
C ALA A 232 8.46 -1.00 10.62
N LYS A 233 8.67 -0.46 9.41
CA LYS A 233 9.52 0.73 9.20
C LYS A 233 8.93 1.92 9.92
N ALA A 234 7.63 2.16 9.80
CA ALA A 234 6.94 3.26 10.48
C ALA A 234 7.09 3.17 12.00
N MET A 235 6.95 1.97 12.57
CA MET A 235 7.16 1.74 14.01
C MET A 235 8.62 1.89 14.45
N LEU A 236 9.60 1.75 13.56
CA LEU A 236 11.03 1.93 13.89
C LEU A 236 11.59 3.29 13.45
N SER A 237 10.81 4.09 12.73
CA SER A 237 11.15 5.48 12.38
C SER A 237 10.30 6.50 13.14
N GLY A 238 9.14 6.09 13.63
CA GLY A 238 8.30 6.89 14.52
C GLY A 238 7.31 7.82 13.84
N TRP A 239 7.06 7.62 12.55
CA TRP A 239 6.25 8.53 11.76
C TRP A 239 5.61 7.83 10.55
N GLY A 240 4.60 8.49 9.98
CA GLY A 240 3.87 8.06 8.80
C GLY A 240 2.73 9.01 8.47
N ASP A 241 2.22 8.95 7.25
CA ASP A 241 1.01 9.64 6.81
C ASP A 241 -0.26 8.81 7.09
N CYS A 242 -1.39 9.18 6.47
CA CYS A 242 -2.67 8.51 6.67
C CYS A 242 -2.64 7.03 6.23
N ASP A 243 -2.05 6.74 5.06
CA ASP A 243 -1.85 5.39 4.54
C ASP A 243 -0.99 4.56 5.50
N THR A 244 0.20 5.08 5.83
CA THR A 244 1.17 4.40 6.71
C THR A 244 0.56 4.10 8.08
N LYS A 245 -0.08 5.09 8.72
CA LYS A 245 -0.68 4.93 10.05
C LYS A 245 -1.85 3.95 10.04
N THR A 246 -2.64 3.96 8.97
CA THR A 246 -3.69 2.95 8.75
C THR A 246 -3.10 1.56 8.56
N GLY A 247 -1.99 1.44 7.83
CA GLY A 247 -1.23 0.20 7.68
C GLY A 247 -0.75 -0.36 9.02
N VAL A 248 -0.22 0.50 9.91
CA VAL A 248 0.21 0.13 11.27
C VAL A 248 -0.98 -0.35 12.11
N ALA A 249 -2.04 0.45 12.22
CA ALA A 249 -3.21 0.11 13.02
C ALA A 249 -3.85 -1.19 12.51
N GLY A 250 -4.03 -1.33 11.19
CA GLY A 250 -4.59 -2.53 10.57
C GLY A 250 -3.76 -3.79 10.80
N ALA A 251 -2.43 -3.70 10.74
CA ALA A 251 -1.56 -4.86 10.97
C ALA A 251 -1.50 -5.27 12.46
N ILE A 252 -1.58 -4.31 13.39
CA ILE A 252 -1.70 -4.62 14.83
C ILE A 252 -3.05 -5.29 15.10
N LEU A 253 -4.15 -4.65 14.67
CA LEU A 253 -5.51 -5.17 14.87
C LEU A 253 -5.71 -6.54 14.22
N GLY A 254 -5.17 -6.74 13.01
CA GLY A 254 -5.21 -8.01 12.29
C GLY A 254 -4.42 -9.15 12.93
N SER A 255 -3.69 -8.88 14.02
CA SER A 255 -3.01 -9.93 14.80
C SER A 255 -3.96 -10.72 15.72
N TRP A 256 -5.14 -10.17 16.04
CA TRP A 256 -6.14 -10.82 16.89
C TRP A 256 -7.18 -11.58 16.06
N SER A 257 -7.55 -12.77 16.52
CA SER A 257 -8.58 -13.58 15.86
C SER A 257 -9.96 -12.89 15.91
N GLY A 258 -10.75 -13.09 14.86
CA GLY A 258 -12.12 -12.55 14.78
C GLY A 258 -12.20 -11.07 14.37
N MET A 259 -11.09 -10.35 14.28
CA MET A 259 -11.07 -8.99 13.74
C MET A 259 -11.37 -9.02 12.24
N ARG A 260 -12.41 -8.28 11.83
CA ARG A 260 -12.74 -8.04 10.42
C ARG A 260 -12.57 -6.56 10.16
N LEU A 261 -11.69 -6.24 9.22
CA LEU A 261 -11.21 -4.89 8.98
C LEU A 261 -11.32 -4.60 7.50
N VAL A 262 -11.73 -3.37 7.17
CA VAL A 262 -11.71 -2.86 5.80
C VAL A 262 -10.97 -1.54 5.77
N GLY A 263 -10.18 -1.33 4.72
CA GLY A 263 -9.72 -0.01 4.34
C GLY A 263 -10.86 0.81 3.74
N VAL A 264 -10.82 2.11 3.97
CA VAL A 264 -11.76 3.07 3.39
C VAL A 264 -10.94 4.17 2.75
N SER A 265 -10.95 4.22 1.42
CA SER A 265 -10.32 5.28 0.65
C SER A 265 -11.36 6.33 0.29
N VAL A 266 -11.04 7.58 0.61
CA VAL A 266 -11.74 8.77 0.13
C VAL A 266 -10.74 9.63 -0.67
N PRO A 267 -11.17 10.61 -1.47
CA PRO A 267 -10.26 11.47 -2.21
C PRO A 267 -9.20 12.11 -1.29
N GLY A 268 -7.92 11.88 -1.61
CA GLY A 268 -6.76 12.42 -0.88
C GLY A 268 -6.56 11.90 0.56
N HIS A 269 -7.31 10.89 1.02
CA HIS A 269 -7.19 10.39 2.39
C HIS A 269 -7.56 8.91 2.53
N TYR A 270 -6.90 8.22 3.45
CA TYR A 270 -7.11 6.80 3.70
C TYR A 270 -7.28 6.53 5.18
N LEU A 271 -8.35 5.81 5.52
CA LEU A 271 -8.68 5.38 6.86
C LEU A 271 -9.15 3.92 6.83
N MET A 272 -9.73 3.43 7.92
CA MET A 272 -10.22 2.06 7.98
C MET A 272 -11.48 1.96 8.82
N ALA A 273 -12.07 0.77 8.84
CA ALA A 273 -13.24 0.48 9.63
C ALA A 273 -13.16 -0.93 10.21
N ILE A 274 -13.74 -1.10 11.39
CA ILE A 274 -13.77 -2.37 12.12
C ILE A 274 -15.19 -2.88 12.22
N ARG A 275 -15.38 -4.18 12.00
CA ARG A 275 -16.69 -4.79 12.17
C ARG A 275 -17.07 -4.83 13.64
N ARG A 276 -18.05 -4.01 13.99
CA ARG A 276 -18.79 -4.02 15.26
C ARG A 276 -20.15 -3.35 15.04
N LEU A 277 -21.09 -3.58 15.96
CA LEU A 277 -22.36 -2.85 15.94
C LEU A 277 -22.10 -1.36 16.20
N PRO A 278 -22.57 -0.44 15.34
CA PRO A 278 -22.41 0.98 15.57
C PRO A 278 -23.11 1.43 16.86
N GLY A 279 -22.37 2.17 17.69
CA GLY A 279 -22.95 2.87 18.83
C GLY A 279 -23.74 4.12 18.42
N LYS A 280 -24.39 4.76 19.41
CA LYS A 280 -25.12 6.01 19.17
C LYS A 280 -24.17 7.10 18.67
N GLY A 281 -24.36 7.50 17.42
CA GLY A 281 -23.57 8.57 16.78
C GLY A 281 -22.21 8.11 16.27
N ASP A 282 -21.93 6.80 16.24
CA ASP A 282 -20.77 6.27 15.51
C ASP A 282 -20.94 6.51 14.01
N VAL A 283 -19.87 6.93 13.35
CA VAL A 283 -19.80 6.95 11.89
C VAL A 283 -19.37 5.56 11.42
N PHE A 284 -20.09 5.01 10.45
CA PHE A 284 -19.87 3.66 9.94
C PHE A 284 -20.11 3.58 8.43
N VAL A 285 -19.55 2.55 7.81
CA VAL A 285 -19.80 2.18 6.41
C VAL A 285 -20.42 0.79 6.34
N ARG A 286 -21.04 0.46 5.21
CA ARG A 286 -21.61 -0.86 4.96
C ARG A 286 -20.84 -1.60 3.88
N HIS A 287 -20.49 -2.85 4.15
CA HIS A 287 -19.84 -3.73 3.20
C HIS A 287 -20.47 -5.12 3.30
N GLU A 288 -20.91 -5.68 2.17
CA GLU A 288 -21.52 -7.02 2.11
C GLU A 288 -22.67 -7.23 3.12
N GLY A 289 -23.51 -6.21 3.30
CA GLY A 289 -24.65 -6.24 4.24
C GLY A 289 -24.27 -6.11 5.72
N LEU A 290 -23.01 -5.82 6.02
CA LEU A 290 -22.48 -5.72 7.38
C LEU A 290 -22.02 -4.30 7.68
N GLU A 291 -22.13 -3.90 8.94
CA GLU A 291 -21.73 -2.58 9.41
C GLU A 291 -20.31 -2.60 9.97
N TYR A 292 -19.53 -1.59 9.58
CA TYR A 292 -18.15 -1.39 10.00
C TYR A 292 -17.98 0.02 10.53
N VAL A 293 -17.66 0.15 11.81
CA VAL A 293 -17.45 1.45 12.46
C VAL A 293 -16.12 2.03 12.01
N LEU A 294 -16.13 3.29 11.57
CA LEU A 294 -14.94 3.98 11.09
C LEU A 294 -13.95 4.23 12.23
N ILE A 295 -12.68 4.07 11.93
CA ILE A 295 -11.57 4.50 12.77
C ILE A 295 -10.62 5.30 11.88
N GLU A 296 -10.13 6.43 12.38
CA GLU A 296 -9.23 7.32 11.64
C GLU A 296 -7.85 7.34 12.30
N PRO A 297 -6.92 6.44 11.91
CA PRO A 297 -5.57 6.40 12.47
C PRO A 297 -4.74 7.63 12.16
N ALA A 298 -5.13 8.39 11.14
CA ALA A 298 -4.50 9.66 10.82
C ALA A 298 -4.62 10.61 12.02
N GLY A 299 -3.47 11.04 12.51
CA GLY A 299 -3.32 12.09 13.52
C GLY A 299 -2.23 13.06 13.11
N PRO A 300 -1.82 14.03 13.94
CA PRO A 300 -2.22 14.18 15.33
C PRO A 300 -3.72 14.46 15.45
N ALA A 301 -4.39 13.64 16.26
CA ALA A 301 -5.81 13.70 16.51
C ALA A 301 -6.12 13.06 17.87
N TRP A 302 -7.32 13.30 18.38
CA TRP A 302 -7.88 12.58 19.51
C TRP A 302 -9.32 12.17 19.16
N LEU A 303 -9.42 11.24 18.21
CA LEU A 303 -10.68 10.74 17.67
C LEU A 303 -10.87 9.29 18.08
N GLU A 304 -11.85 9.05 18.95
CA GLU A 304 -12.25 7.71 19.37
C GLU A 304 -12.77 6.86 18.18
N PRO A 305 -12.76 5.52 18.29
CA PRO A 305 -13.44 4.67 17.33
C PRO A 305 -14.91 5.09 17.15
N GLY A 306 -15.34 5.26 15.89
CA GLY A 306 -16.65 5.81 15.55
C GLY A 306 -16.67 7.32 15.34
N ARG A 307 -15.55 8.01 15.51
CA ARG A 307 -15.37 9.42 15.17
C ARG A 307 -14.37 9.59 14.03
N VAL A 308 -14.65 10.57 13.18
CA VAL A 308 -13.77 10.99 12.08
C VAL A 308 -13.65 12.51 12.07
N GLY A 309 -12.60 13.02 11.43
CA GLY A 309 -12.40 14.45 11.22
C GLY A 309 -13.53 15.06 10.39
N ARG A 310 -13.76 16.38 10.55
CA ARG A 310 -14.81 17.10 9.80
C ARG A 310 -14.61 16.99 8.28
N THR A 311 -13.37 17.08 7.81
CA THR A 311 -13.04 16.93 6.39
C THR A 311 -13.37 15.52 5.89
N THR A 312 -12.99 14.50 6.65
CA THR A 312 -13.31 13.09 6.36
C THR A 312 -14.83 12.88 6.28
N MET A 313 -15.59 13.45 7.22
CA MET A 313 -17.06 13.41 7.19
C MET A 313 -17.62 14.03 5.91
N ALA A 314 -17.15 15.21 5.53
CA ALA A 314 -17.60 15.88 4.30
C ALA A 314 -17.25 15.09 3.03
N LEU A 315 -16.11 14.40 3.00
CA LEU A 315 -15.71 13.55 1.87
C LEU A 315 -16.58 12.29 1.78
N LEU A 316 -16.93 11.67 2.91
CA LEU A 316 -17.83 10.53 2.95
C LEU A 316 -19.24 10.86 2.45
N GLU A 317 -19.70 12.09 2.66
CA GLU A 317 -21.00 12.61 2.19
C GLU A 317 -20.94 13.16 0.75
N SER A 318 -19.75 13.26 0.17
CA SER A 318 -19.53 13.84 -1.16
C SER A 318 -20.03 12.91 -2.28
N ARG A 319 -20.20 13.47 -3.47
CA ARG A 319 -20.58 12.71 -4.68
C ARG A 319 -19.50 11.74 -5.15
N GLU A 320 -18.23 12.02 -4.85
CA GLU A 320 -17.11 11.14 -5.18
C GLU A 320 -17.12 9.87 -4.32
N GLY A 321 -17.73 9.95 -3.14
CA GLY A 321 -17.96 8.81 -2.25
C GLY A 321 -16.67 8.22 -1.69
N TYR A 322 -16.70 6.92 -1.43
CA TYR A 322 -15.58 6.18 -0.88
C TYR A 322 -15.46 4.80 -1.53
N ARG A 323 -14.27 4.21 -1.43
CA ARG A 323 -14.00 2.83 -1.83
C ARG A 323 -13.67 1.99 -0.61
N ILE A 324 -14.25 0.79 -0.54
CA ILE A 324 -13.95 -0.19 0.50
C ILE A 324 -12.91 -1.18 -0.02
N GLU A 325 -11.87 -1.43 0.77
CA GLU A 325 -10.77 -2.34 0.45
C GLU A 325 -10.58 -3.38 1.56
N PRO A 326 -11.10 -4.62 1.41
CA PRO A 326 -11.10 -5.59 2.51
C PRO A 326 -9.70 -6.04 2.96
N PHE A 327 -9.42 -5.94 4.26
CA PHE A 327 -8.19 -6.47 4.85
C PHE A 327 -8.36 -7.91 5.36
N PHE A 328 -9.46 -8.24 6.05
CA PHE A 328 -9.77 -9.60 6.54
C PHE A 328 -11.28 -9.83 6.60
#